data_AF-A0AAE1B8P0-F1
#
_entry.id   AF-A0AAE1B8P0-F1
#
_cell.length_a   1.000
_cell.length_b   1.000
_cell.length_c   1.000
_cell.angle_alpha   90.00
_cell.angle_beta   90.00
_cell.angle_gamma   90.00
#
_symmetry.space_group_name_H-M   'P 1'
#
loop_
_entity.id
_entity.type
_entity.pdbx_description
1 polymer ?
#
loop_
_entity_poly.entity_id
_entity_poly.type
_entity_poly.pdbx_seq_one_letter_code
_entity_poly.pdbx_strand_id
1 'polypeptide(L)'
;MFSQSTSSQLIASQRVNLHLSEVDGRSWCTSLSALLTGRALETFCRLSENEATDYDRVKEVLQMRYNLTEDGYRQRFRTCAPEEGENPSMFINRLKTYLE
;
A
#
# COMPACT_ATOMS: atom_id res chain seq x y z
N MET A 1 16.62 39.02 13.74
CA MET A 1 15.36 38.95 12.97
C MET A 1 15.09 37.53 12.44
N PHE A 2 15.20 36.48 13.26
CA PHE A 2 14.81 35.11 12.88
C PHE A 2 14.54 34.29 14.14
N SER A 3 13.33 34.36 14.71
CA SER A 3 12.94 33.48 15.84
C SER A 3 11.42 33.26 15.96
N GLN A 4 10.66 33.39 14.87
CA GLN A 4 9.22 33.06 14.88
C GLN A 4 8.80 32.05 13.79
N SER A 5 9.71 31.64 12.89
CA SER A 5 9.34 30.76 11.76
C SER A 5 9.42 29.26 12.10
N THR A 6 10.25 28.86 13.07
CA THR A 6 10.46 27.43 13.42
C THR A 6 9.34 26.84 14.29
N SER A 7 8.72 27.62 15.19
CA SER A 7 7.66 27.10 16.07
C SER A 7 6.35 26.79 15.35
N SER A 8 5.98 27.60 14.33
CA SER A 8 4.76 27.35 13.55
C SER A 8 4.89 26.13 12.63
N GLN A 9 6.08 25.85 12.09
CA GLN A 9 6.32 24.66 11.28
C GLN A 9 6.36 23.37 12.13
N LEU A 10 6.93 23.43 13.33
CA LEU A 10 6.88 22.32 14.29
C LEU A 10 5.45 22.02 14.74
N ILE A 11 4.64 23.04 15.06
CA ILE A 11 3.24 22.83 15.47
C ILE A 11 2.37 22.31 14.31
N ALA A 12 2.60 22.76 13.07
CA ALA A 12 1.90 22.23 11.89
C ALA A 12 2.31 20.77 11.61
N SER A 13 3.60 20.45 11.71
CA SER A 13 4.11 19.08 11.56
C SER A 13 3.62 18.14 12.68
N GLN A 14 3.54 18.64 13.93
CA GLN A 14 2.98 17.90 15.06
C GLN A 14 1.46 17.72 14.93
N ARG A 15 0.70 18.72 14.43
CA ARG A 15 -0.76 18.65 14.21
C ARG A 15 -1.14 17.69 13.08
N VAL A 16 -0.37 17.66 12.00
CA VAL A 16 -0.57 16.67 10.92
C VAL A 16 -0.26 15.26 11.43
N ASN A 17 0.80 15.07 12.22
CA ASN A 17 1.11 13.78 12.83
C ASN A 17 0.09 13.33 13.90
N LEU A 18 -0.48 14.27 14.69
CA LEU A 18 -1.49 13.97 15.70
C LEU A 18 -2.89 13.70 15.12
N HIS A 19 -3.21 14.25 13.94
CA HIS A 19 -4.48 13.95 13.26
C HIS A 19 -4.43 12.64 12.47
N LEU A 20 -3.23 12.20 12.08
CA LEU A 20 -2.99 10.89 11.45
C LEU A 20 -2.94 9.74 12.47
N SER A 21 -2.73 10.02 13.76
CA SER A 21 -2.66 8.99 14.80
C SER A 21 -4.02 8.54 15.36
N GLU A 22 -5.13 9.11 14.88
CA GLU A 22 -6.45 8.86 15.48
C GLU A 22 -7.57 8.68 14.45
N VAL A 23 -7.23 8.28 13.23
CA VAL A 23 -8.25 7.62 12.40
C VAL A 23 -8.25 6.16 12.83
N ASP A 24 -9.18 5.83 13.73
CA ASP A 24 -9.46 4.48 14.20
C ASP A 24 -9.36 3.47 13.04
N GLY A 25 -8.58 2.38 13.20
CA GLY A 25 -8.35 1.40 12.12
C GLY A 25 -9.65 0.89 11.52
N ARG A 26 -10.71 0.84 12.34
CA ARG A 26 -12.08 0.51 11.92
C ARG A 26 -12.68 1.50 10.92
N SER A 27 -12.44 2.79 11.13
CA SER A 27 -12.87 3.86 10.21
C SER A 27 -12.13 3.74 8.88
N TRP A 28 -10.82 3.46 8.91
CA TRP A 28 -10.03 3.23 7.70
C TRP A 28 -10.52 2.03 6.89
N CYS A 29 -10.73 0.88 7.52
CA CYS A 29 -11.21 -0.30 6.83
C CYS A 29 -12.58 -0.10 6.20
N THR A 30 -13.47 0.62 6.88
CA THR A 30 -14.79 0.96 6.35
C THR A 30 -14.67 1.83 5.09
N SER A 31 -13.88 2.91 5.14
CA SER A 31 -13.63 3.74 3.96
C SER A 31 -12.95 2.98 2.83
N LEU A 32 -11.97 2.11 3.16
CA LEU A 32 -11.27 1.28 2.19
C LEU A 32 -12.24 0.32 1.49
N SER A 33 -13.11 -0.37 2.23
CA SER A 33 -14.07 -1.34 1.68
C SER A 33 -15.00 -0.73 0.62
N ALA A 34 -15.37 0.55 0.79
CA ALA A 34 -16.21 1.28 -0.16
C ALA A 34 -15.50 1.56 -1.50
N LEU A 35 -14.17 1.52 -1.52
CA LEU A 35 -13.33 1.73 -2.71
C LEU A 35 -12.91 0.43 -3.38
N LEU A 36 -13.05 -0.71 -2.69
CA LEU A 36 -12.70 -2.01 -3.25
C LEU A 36 -13.71 -2.45 -4.30
N THR A 37 -13.20 -3.07 -5.36
CA THR A 37 -14.01 -3.63 -6.43
C THR A 37 -13.47 -4.99 -6.88
N GLY A 38 -14.31 -5.78 -7.56
CA GLY A 38 -13.93 -7.06 -8.13
C GLY A 38 -13.28 -8.01 -7.12
N ARG A 39 -12.12 -8.57 -7.49
CA ARG A 39 -11.40 -9.58 -6.67
C ARG A 39 -10.92 -9.04 -5.32
N ALA A 40 -10.67 -7.74 -5.19
CA ALA A 40 -10.28 -7.13 -3.93
C ALA A 40 -11.46 -7.13 -2.95
N LEU A 41 -12.63 -6.68 -3.41
CA LEU A 41 -13.86 -6.69 -2.62
C LEU A 41 -14.27 -8.13 -2.25
N GLU A 42 -14.17 -9.07 -3.20
CA GLU A 42 -14.46 -10.49 -2.94
C GLU A 42 -13.57 -11.07 -1.83
N THR A 43 -12.29 -10.66 -1.79
CA THR A 43 -11.35 -11.11 -0.75
C THR A 43 -11.68 -10.47 0.59
N PHE A 44 -11.97 -9.18 0.60
CA PHE A 44 -12.38 -8.46 1.80
C PHE A 44 -13.66 -9.05 2.42
N CYS A 45 -14.68 -9.35 1.61
CA CYS A 45 -15.95 -9.91 2.10
C CYS A 45 -15.82 -11.32 2.69
N ARG A 46 -14.68 -12.00 2.52
CA ARG A 46 -14.41 -13.32 3.13
C ARG A 46 -13.79 -13.21 4.53
N LEU A 47 -13.35 -12.01 4.92
CA LEU A 47 -12.82 -11.75 6.25
C LEU A 47 -13.92 -11.83 7.31
N SER A 48 -13.56 -12.32 8.49
CA SER A 48 -14.43 -12.18 9.67
C SER A 48 -14.56 -10.71 10.10
N GLU A 49 -15.55 -10.38 10.93
CA GLU A 49 -15.75 -9.00 11.40
C GLU A 49 -14.50 -8.44 12.09
N ASN A 50 -13.81 -9.25 12.89
CA ASN A 50 -12.58 -8.83 13.57
C ASN A 50 -11.43 -8.59 12.59
N GLU A 51 -11.29 -9.42 11.56
CA GLU A 51 -10.26 -9.24 10.54
C GLU A 51 -10.58 -8.05 9.63
N ALA A 52 -11.86 -7.80 9.33
CA ALA A 52 -12.30 -6.71 8.48
C ALA A 52 -12.13 -5.33 9.12
N THR A 53 -11.93 -5.25 10.44
CA THR A 53 -11.65 -4.00 11.18
C THR A 53 -10.17 -3.81 11.49
N ASP A 54 -9.35 -4.83 11.28
CA ASP A 54 -7.90 -4.78 11.39
C ASP A 54 -7.29 -4.39 10.04
N TYR A 55 -6.77 -3.18 9.96
CA TYR A 55 -6.17 -2.64 8.75
C TYR A 55 -4.97 -3.46 8.26
N ASP A 56 -4.12 -3.92 9.16
CA ASP A 56 -2.93 -4.67 8.80
C ASP A 56 -3.32 -6.03 8.20
N ARG A 57 -4.34 -6.67 8.78
CA ARG A 57 -4.91 -7.91 8.25
C ARG A 57 -5.55 -7.71 6.88
N VAL A 58 -6.36 -6.67 6.71
CA VAL A 58 -6.98 -6.33 5.41
C VAL A 58 -5.90 -6.09 4.35
N LYS A 59 -4.86 -5.32 4.68
CA LYS A 59 -3.74 -5.04 3.79
C LYS A 59 -3.01 -6.32 3.38
N GLU A 60 -2.72 -7.19 4.33
CA GLU A 60 -2.03 -8.47 4.10
C GLU A 60 -2.82 -9.35 3.12
N VAL A 61 -4.11 -9.60 3.36
CA VAL A 61 -4.89 -10.50 2.48
C VAL A 61 -5.06 -9.93 1.08
N LEU A 62 -5.15 -8.61 0.94
CA LEU A 62 -5.18 -7.95 -0.36
C LEU A 62 -3.85 -8.12 -1.08
N GLN A 63 -2.71 -7.91 -0.41
CA GLN A 63 -1.39 -8.15 -1.00
C GLN A 63 -1.24 -9.59 -1.46
N MET A 64 -1.62 -10.57 -0.62
CA MET A 64 -1.60 -11.99 -0.99
C MET A 64 -2.47 -12.28 -2.22
N ARG A 65 -3.70 -11.74 -2.27
CA ARG A 65 -4.61 -11.96 -3.40
C ARG A 65 -4.04 -11.52 -4.74
N TYR A 66 -3.24 -10.45 -4.75
CA TYR A 66 -2.61 -9.89 -5.94
C TYR A 66 -1.15 -10.33 -6.12
N ASN A 67 -0.67 -11.26 -5.28
CA ASN A 67 0.71 -11.73 -5.25
C ASN A 67 1.71 -10.56 -5.15
N LEU A 68 1.36 -9.55 -4.36
CA LEU A 68 2.21 -8.41 -3.99
C LEU A 68 2.98 -8.72 -2.71
N THR A 69 3.53 -9.93 -2.65
CA THR A 69 4.32 -10.45 -1.55
C THR A 69 5.77 -10.62 -2.02
N GLU A 70 6.71 -10.76 -1.09
CA GLU A 70 8.12 -10.96 -1.43
C GLU A 70 8.31 -12.13 -2.43
N ASP A 71 7.69 -13.27 -2.17
CA ASP A 71 7.76 -14.42 -3.06
C ASP A 71 7.07 -14.17 -4.40
N GLY A 72 5.98 -13.40 -4.42
CA GLY A 72 5.31 -13.00 -5.65
C GLY A 72 6.18 -12.12 -6.53
N TYR A 73 6.89 -11.15 -5.95
CA TYR A 73 7.85 -10.30 -6.66
C TYR A 73 9.08 -11.10 -7.13
N ARG A 74 9.63 -11.97 -6.28
CA ARG A 74 10.73 -12.89 -6.66
C ARG A 74 10.34 -13.79 -7.82
N GLN A 75 9.12 -14.32 -7.83
CA GLN A 75 8.62 -15.12 -8.93
C GLN A 75 8.53 -14.29 -10.21
N ARG A 76 7.91 -13.10 -10.17
CA ARG A 76 7.82 -12.18 -11.32
C ARG A 76 9.20 -11.86 -11.89
N PHE A 77 10.17 -11.55 -11.04
CA PHE A 77 11.54 -11.29 -11.47
C PHE A 77 12.18 -12.47 -12.21
N ARG A 78 12.01 -13.70 -11.68
CA ARG A 78 12.63 -14.90 -12.25
C ARG A 78 11.95 -15.40 -13.53
N THR A 79 10.65 -15.14 -13.69
CA THR A 79 9.86 -15.69 -14.79
C THR A 79 9.52 -14.66 -15.87
N CYS A 80 9.81 -13.37 -15.68
CA CYS A 80 9.50 -12.40 -16.72
C CYS A 80 10.46 -12.54 -17.92
N ALA A 81 9.92 -12.28 -19.10
CA ALA A 81 10.65 -12.20 -20.35
C ALA A 81 10.43 -10.82 -20.97
N PRO A 82 11.33 -10.36 -21.86
CA PRO A 82 11.11 -9.14 -22.62
C PRO A 82 9.78 -9.20 -23.39
N GLU A 83 9.03 -8.11 -23.35
CA GLU A 83 7.79 -7.97 -24.11
C GLU A 83 8.09 -7.62 -25.58
N GLU A 84 7.14 -7.87 -26.48
CA GLU A 84 7.30 -7.53 -27.89
C GLU A 84 7.44 -6.00 -28.05
N GLY A 85 8.54 -5.57 -28.67
CA GLY A 85 8.88 -4.14 -28.80
C GLY A 85 9.55 -3.51 -27.57
N GLU A 86 9.76 -4.26 -26.48
CA GLU A 86 10.50 -3.78 -25.31
C GLU A 86 12.01 -3.78 -25.61
N ASN A 87 12.65 -2.62 -25.45
CA ASN A 87 14.10 -2.53 -25.59
C ASN A 87 14.81 -3.01 -24.30
N PRO A 88 16.11 -3.38 -24.37
CA PRO A 88 16.82 -3.91 -23.21
C PRO A 88 16.81 -2.99 -21.98
N SER A 89 16.89 -1.68 -22.16
CA SER A 89 16.88 -0.71 -21.06
C SER A 89 15.51 -0.63 -20.37
N MET A 90 14.42 -0.71 -21.15
CA MET A 90 13.05 -0.79 -20.61
C MET A 90 12.87 -2.07 -19.79
N PHE A 91 13.33 -3.20 -20.32
CA PHE A 91 13.26 -4.48 -19.62
C PHE A 91 14.04 -4.47 -18.30
N ILE A 92 15.26 -3.92 -18.30
CA ILE A 92 16.07 -3.78 -17.08
C ILE A 92 15.38 -2.88 -16.06
N ASN A 93 14.76 -1.79 -16.48
CA ASN A 93 14.01 -0.91 -15.57
C ASN A 93 12.80 -1.64 -14.96
N ARG A 94 12.07 -2.43 -15.75
CA ARG A 94 10.97 -3.26 -15.25
C ARG A 94 11.43 -4.35 -14.29
N LEU A 95 12.60 -4.96 -14.53
CA LEU A 95 13.18 -5.92 -13.61
C LEU A 95 13.53 -5.29 -12.25
N LYS A 96 14.01 -4.05 -12.24
CA LYS A 96 14.35 -3.33 -11.00
C LYS A 96 13.12 -3.07 -10.12
N THR A 97 11.94 -2.81 -10.70
CA THR A 97 10.72 -2.59 -9.91
C THR A 97 10.23 -3.82 -9.16
N TYR A 98 10.80 -5.01 -9.43
CA TYR A 98 10.54 -6.22 -8.65
C TYR A 98 11.56 -6.45 -7.51
N LEU A 99 12.58 -5.59 -7.39
CA LEU A 99 13.65 -5.68 -6.39
C LEU A 99 13.59 -4.58 -5.32
N GLU A 100 12.74 -3.57 -5.53
CA GLU A 100 12.47 -2.45 -4.62
C GLU A 100 11.35 -2.80 -3.62
#